data_AF-A0A921BDW1-F1
#
_entry.id   AF-A0A921BDW1-F1
#
_cell.length_a   1.000
_cell.length_b   1.000
_cell.length_c   1.000
_cell.angle_alpha   90.00
_cell.angle_beta   90.00
_cell.angle_gamma   90.00
#
_symmetry.space_group_name_H-M   'P 1'
#
loop_
_entity.id
_entity.type
_entity.pdbx_description
1 polymer ?
#
loop_
_entity_poly.entity_id
_entity_poly.type
_entity_poly.pdbx_seq_one_letter_code
_entity_poly.pdbx_strand_id
1 'polypeptide(L)'
;MLFAGGGDLQPLVLERSHVGVLAIGVSALVALFVGSVASSQWMLVLRYFEATPFGEVDPLFGLDASFYIFALPFYDFLRFSALSLIVLALSGSVGAYVIASEIALDPSGIQIGKRARQHLLLLIAGIFGLLAWGAYLEMPRLLTTPAGILDGASYVDIVVRLPAFRILIAVSVLAGGAAAYAAFSRTTWPVAVGIAGYLLVWIGGGGAATAFQQLVVTPDEQRLEAPYITHNIEATRRAFDIDIVEERQVSGDALLTREDIANNAETINNVRLWDHQPLLDTFGQIQEIRTYYEFASVDNDRYVVDGEYRQTMVSTRELNSENLPNQSWINEHLQYTHGFGVALGPVNQVTQEGLPVLFIQDLPPTSRTDLSVDQPSIYFGELSNNYVVVNTNTDEFHYPEGDDNVSTRYEATEASNLEGCFAVCYLACASNPMKS
;
A
#
# COMPACT_ATOMS: atom_id res chain seq x y z
N MET A 1 3.23 45.16 -32.47
CA MET A 1 3.83 46.40 -31.96
C MET A 1 3.52 46.50 -30.48
N LEU A 2 4.49 46.17 -29.62
CA LEU A 2 4.53 46.49 -28.18
C LEU A 2 5.95 46.13 -27.74
N PHE A 3 6.88 47.08 -27.87
CA PHE A 3 8.14 47.27 -27.14
C PHE A 3 8.89 48.39 -27.88
N ALA A 4 8.76 49.61 -27.36
CA ALA A 4 9.58 50.74 -27.73
C ALA A 4 10.66 50.89 -26.65
N GLY A 5 11.91 50.64 -27.02
CA GLY A 5 13.07 50.76 -26.15
C GLY A 5 14.32 50.56 -26.98
N GLY A 6 14.92 51.68 -27.41
CA GLY A 6 16.15 51.69 -28.19
C GLY A 6 17.33 51.18 -27.37
N GLY A 7 17.74 49.96 -27.66
CA GLY A 7 19.04 49.41 -27.32
C GLY A 7 19.36 48.40 -28.42
N ASP A 8 20.58 48.47 -28.96
CA ASP A 8 21.12 47.49 -29.90
C ASP A 8 21.15 46.10 -29.23
N LEU A 9 19.99 45.44 -29.22
CA LEU A 9 19.91 44.01 -28.98
C LEU A 9 20.42 43.36 -30.27
N GLN A 10 21.74 43.14 -30.31
CA GLN A 10 22.33 42.24 -31.28
C GLN A 10 21.47 40.96 -31.29
N PRO A 11 20.91 40.55 -32.44
CA PRO A 11 20.17 39.31 -32.49
C PRO A 11 21.10 38.22 -32.00
N LEU A 12 20.70 37.47 -30.97
CA LEU A 12 21.46 36.36 -30.46
C LEU A 12 21.52 35.30 -31.57
N VAL A 13 22.52 35.39 -32.45
CA VAL A 13 22.74 34.44 -33.55
C VAL A 13 23.31 33.18 -32.91
N LEU A 14 22.43 32.34 -32.38
CA LEU A 14 22.80 31.02 -31.90
C LEU A 14 23.23 30.17 -33.10
N GLU A 15 24.52 29.87 -33.17
CA GLU A 15 25.07 28.90 -34.13
C GLU A 15 24.34 27.56 -33.97
N ARG A 16 23.92 26.96 -35.09
CA ARG A 16 23.16 25.69 -35.12
C ARG A 16 23.87 24.55 -34.36
N SER A 17 25.20 24.57 -34.30
CA SER A 17 26.01 23.62 -33.54
C SER A 17 25.76 23.69 -32.04
N HIS A 18 25.72 24.90 -31.45
CA HIS A 18 25.48 25.09 -30.02
C HIS A 18 24.06 24.71 -29.61
N VAL A 19 23.06 24.98 -30.46
CA VAL A 19 21.67 24.56 -30.24
C VAL A 19 21.54 23.04 -30.28
N GLY A 20 22.23 22.37 -31.20
CA GLY A 20 22.24 20.91 -31.28
C GLY A 20 22.86 20.24 -30.04
N VAL A 21 24.00 20.76 -29.56
CA VAL A 21 24.65 20.25 -28.33
C VAL A 21 23.76 20.48 -27.10
N LEU A 22 23.15 21.65 -26.98
CA LEU A 22 22.21 21.95 -25.88
C LEU A 22 21.00 21.00 -25.92
N ALA A 23 20.41 20.77 -27.10
CA ALA A 23 19.28 19.87 -27.27
C ALA A 23 19.63 18.41 -26.89
N ILE A 24 20.82 17.93 -27.27
CA ILE A 24 21.33 16.61 -26.86
C ILE A 24 21.50 16.55 -25.34
N GLY A 25 22.10 17.58 -24.73
CA GLY A 25 22.30 17.65 -23.28
C GLY A 25 20.97 17.63 -22.51
N VAL A 26 20.00 18.46 -22.92
CA VAL A 26 18.65 18.49 -22.33
C VAL A 26 17.95 17.15 -22.53
N SER A 27 18.03 16.56 -23.71
CA SER A 27 17.40 15.26 -23.99
C SER A 27 18.01 14.14 -23.15
N ALA A 28 19.33 14.16 -22.93
CA ALA A 28 20.01 13.19 -22.06
C ALA A 28 19.58 13.34 -20.60
N LEU A 29 19.46 14.57 -20.09
CA LEU A 29 18.95 14.82 -18.74
C LEU A 29 17.51 14.35 -18.57
N VAL A 30 16.63 14.63 -19.54
CA VAL A 30 15.25 14.15 -19.54
C VAL A 30 15.20 12.61 -19.61
N ALA A 31 16.03 11.99 -20.45
CA ALA A 31 16.10 10.53 -20.56
C ALA A 31 16.58 9.89 -19.25
N LEU A 32 17.59 10.46 -18.58
CA LEU A 32 18.06 9.99 -17.27
C LEU A 32 16.98 10.13 -16.20
N PHE A 33 16.26 11.25 -16.18
CA PHE A 33 15.16 11.46 -15.24
C PHE A 33 14.03 10.44 -15.45
N VAL A 34 13.53 10.31 -16.68
CA VAL A 34 12.46 9.35 -17.01
C VAL A 34 12.92 7.91 -16.77
N GLY A 35 14.16 7.57 -17.12
CA GLY A 35 14.76 6.26 -16.88
C GLY A 35 14.89 5.93 -15.39
N SER A 36 15.24 6.90 -14.56
CA SER A 36 15.30 6.74 -13.09
C SER A 36 13.90 6.50 -12.49
N VAL A 37 12.88 7.25 -12.94
CA VAL A 37 11.50 6.99 -12.51
C VAL A 37 11.04 5.60 -12.97
N ALA A 38 11.33 5.20 -14.21
CA ALA A 38 10.98 3.89 -14.74
C ALA A 38 11.69 2.73 -14.01
N SER A 39 12.96 2.90 -13.61
CA SER A 39 13.72 1.85 -12.90
C SER A 39 13.15 1.53 -11.52
N SER A 40 12.46 2.49 -10.88
CA SER A 40 11.74 2.25 -9.62
C SER A 40 10.62 1.21 -9.76
N GLN A 41 10.14 0.96 -10.99
CA GLN A 41 9.06 0.02 -11.30
C GLN A 41 9.59 -1.39 -11.64
N TRP A 42 10.83 -1.73 -11.30
CA TRP A 42 11.40 -3.05 -11.61
C TRP A 42 10.57 -4.21 -11.08
N MET A 43 9.92 -4.06 -9.91
CA MET A 43 9.07 -5.09 -9.32
C MET A 43 7.79 -5.33 -10.14
N LEU A 44 7.21 -4.27 -10.72
CA LEU A 44 6.07 -4.38 -11.64
C LEU A 44 6.44 -5.19 -12.88
N VAL A 45 7.62 -4.90 -13.45
CA VAL A 45 8.13 -5.61 -14.63
C VAL A 45 8.39 -7.09 -14.30
N LEU A 46 8.98 -7.38 -13.15
CA LEU A 46 9.23 -8.75 -12.71
C LEU A 46 7.92 -9.53 -12.52
N ARG A 47 6.90 -8.93 -11.89
CA ARG A 47 5.58 -9.54 -11.71
C ARG A 47 4.90 -9.89 -13.03
N TYR A 48 5.10 -9.09 -14.08
CA TYR A 48 4.58 -9.40 -15.41
C TYR A 48 5.28 -10.60 -16.05
N PHE A 49 6.60 -10.69 -15.95
CA PHE A 49 7.37 -11.79 -16.54
C PHE A 49 7.21 -13.11 -15.78
N GLU A 50 7.09 -13.03 -14.46
CA GLU A 50 6.86 -14.18 -13.57
C GLU A 50 5.36 -14.36 -13.24
N ALA A 51 4.49 -13.92 -14.13
CA ALA A 51 3.05 -14.04 -13.93
C ALA A 51 2.63 -15.52 -13.86
N THR A 52 1.90 -15.86 -12.80
CA THR A 52 1.36 -17.21 -12.59
C THR A 52 -0.15 -17.19 -12.78
N PRO A 53 -0.73 -18.14 -13.54
CA PRO A 53 -2.17 -18.22 -13.73
C PRO A 53 -2.83 -18.64 -12.42
N PHE A 54 -3.98 -18.03 -12.11
CA PHE A 54 -4.78 -18.41 -10.94
C PHE A 54 -5.71 -19.58 -11.26
N GLY A 55 -6.09 -19.77 -12.53
CA GLY A 55 -7.06 -20.76 -12.97
C GLY A 55 -8.51 -20.28 -12.86
N GLU A 56 -8.71 -19.03 -12.43
CA GLU A 56 -10.00 -18.40 -12.23
C GLU A 56 -10.22 -17.33 -13.31
N VAL A 57 -11.29 -17.51 -14.08
CA VAL A 57 -11.58 -16.70 -15.27
C VAL A 57 -12.76 -15.77 -14.99
N ASP A 58 -12.63 -14.51 -15.40
CA ASP A 58 -13.69 -13.54 -15.24
C ASP A 58 -14.88 -13.82 -16.20
N PRO A 59 -16.13 -13.58 -15.75
CA PRO A 59 -17.33 -13.91 -16.53
C PRO A 59 -17.63 -12.96 -17.69
N LEU A 60 -16.95 -11.80 -17.79
CA LEU A 60 -17.28 -10.76 -18.77
C LEU A 60 -16.34 -10.75 -19.98
N PHE A 61 -15.04 -10.92 -19.76
CA PHE A 61 -13.99 -10.87 -20.78
C PHE A 61 -13.30 -12.22 -21.00
N GLY A 62 -13.47 -13.19 -20.11
CA GLY A 62 -12.87 -14.52 -20.25
C GLY A 62 -11.36 -14.51 -20.01
N LEU A 63 -10.86 -13.56 -19.21
CA LEU A 63 -9.47 -13.39 -18.83
C LEU A 63 -9.23 -13.96 -17.44
N ASP A 64 -8.08 -14.61 -17.26
CA ASP A 64 -7.66 -15.13 -15.95
C ASP A 64 -7.36 -13.97 -14.98
N ALA A 65 -7.59 -14.17 -13.67
CA ALA A 65 -7.28 -13.19 -12.64
C ALA A 65 -5.82 -12.67 -12.71
N SER A 66 -4.88 -13.49 -13.18
CA SER A 66 -3.48 -13.11 -13.41
C SER A 66 -3.32 -11.93 -14.37
N PHE A 67 -4.22 -11.78 -15.35
CA PHE A 67 -4.20 -10.63 -16.25
C PHE A 67 -4.39 -9.32 -15.47
N TYR A 68 -5.35 -9.28 -14.55
CA TYR A 68 -5.69 -8.07 -13.80
C TYR A 68 -4.64 -7.71 -12.75
N ILE A 69 -4.04 -8.72 -12.12
CA ILE A 69 -3.05 -8.54 -11.05
C ILE A 69 -1.65 -8.23 -11.62
N PHE A 70 -1.26 -8.91 -12.70
CA PHE A 70 0.12 -8.84 -13.22
C PHE A 70 0.24 -8.08 -14.54
N ALA A 71 -0.64 -8.36 -15.53
CA ALA A 71 -0.48 -7.82 -16.88
C ALA A 71 -1.04 -6.42 -17.08
N LEU A 72 -2.22 -6.15 -16.56
CA LEU A 72 -2.92 -4.87 -16.71
C LEU A 72 -2.09 -3.70 -16.12
N PRO A 73 -1.53 -3.79 -14.90
CA PRO A 73 -0.72 -2.70 -14.35
C PRO A 73 0.57 -2.45 -15.15
N PHE A 74 1.14 -3.50 -15.76
CA PHE A 74 2.30 -3.36 -16.64
C PHE A 74 1.94 -2.66 -17.96
N TYR A 75 0.81 -3.02 -18.58
CA TYR A 75 0.33 -2.33 -19.78
C TYR A 75 -0.02 -0.87 -19.52
N ASP A 76 -0.56 -0.56 -18.34
CA ASP A 76 -0.77 0.83 -17.92
C ASP A 76 0.54 1.59 -17.82
N PHE A 77 1.53 1.02 -17.14
CA PHE A 77 2.85 1.62 -17.02
C PHE A 77 3.45 1.92 -18.40
N LEU A 78 3.44 0.94 -19.31
CA LEU A 78 3.92 1.14 -20.69
C LEU A 78 3.16 2.25 -21.41
N ARG A 79 1.83 2.25 -21.34
CA ARG A 79 0.99 3.26 -22.00
C ARG A 79 1.25 4.65 -21.42
N PHE A 80 1.25 4.82 -20.09
CA PHE A 80 1.47 6.10 -19.43
C PHE A 80 2.89 6.63 -19.67
N SER A 81 3.90 5.77 -19.63
CA SER A 81 5.27 6.15 -19.99
C SER A 81 5.37 6.57 -21.46
N ALA A 82 4.79 5.81 -22.38
CA ALA A 82 4.78 6.15 -23.81
C ALA A 82 4.04 7.47 -24.08
N LEU A 83 2.90 7.68 -23.43
CA LEU A 83 2.11 8.91 -23.56
C LEU A 83 2.87 10.12 -23.01
N SER A 84 3.52 9.97 -21.86
CA SER A 84 4.35 11.04 -21.27
C SER A 84 5.52 11.40 -22.18
N LEU A 85 6.22 10.40 -22.72
CA LEU A 85 7.33 10.61 -23.64
C LEU A 85 6.91 11.30 -24.93
N ILE A 86 5.79 10.89 -25.54
CA ILE A 86 5.34 11.50 -26.80
C ILE A 86 4.81 12.93 -26.59
N VAL A 87 4.18 13.21 -25.44
CA VAL A 87 3.76 14.57 -25.07
C VAL A 87 4.97 15.45 -24.82
N LEU A 88 5.97 14.98 -24.08
CA LEU A 88 7.25 15.70 -23.90
C LEU A 88 7.95 15.94 -25.24
N ALA A 89 7.99 14.94 -26.13
CA ALA A 89 8.55 15.08 -27.46
C ALA A 89 7.78 16.10 -28.31
N LEU A 90 6.44 16.11 -28.25
CA LEU A 90 5.60 17.08 -28.93
C LEU A 90 5.87 18.49 -28.39
N SER A 91 5.81 18.70 -27.07
CA SER A 91 6.07 19.99 -26.43
C SER A 91 7.48 20.51 -26.74
N GLY A 92 8.50 19.66 -26.62
CA GLY A 92 9.87 19.98 -26.96
C GLY A 92 10.05 20.33 -28.44
N SER A 93 9.40 19.59 -29.34
CA SER A 93 9.44 19.85 -30.79
C SER A 93 8.75 21.17 -31.14
N VAL A 94 7.59 21.47 -30.53
CA VAL A 94 6.92 22.77 -30.71
C VAL A 94 7.83 23.90 -30.27
N GLY A 95 8.44 23.81 -29.08
CA GLY A 95 9.39 24.82 -28.59
C GLY A 95 10.58 25.00 -29.52
N ALA A 96 11.19 23.91 -29.98
CA ALA A 96 12.31 23.94 -30.91
C ALA A 96 11.93 24.60 -32.25
N TYR A 97 10.75 24.31 -32.81
CA TYR A 97 10.29 24.92 -34.06
C TYR A 97 9.90 26.39 -33.92
N VAL A 98 9.43 26.83 -32.75
CA VAL A 98 9.22 28.25 -32.45
C VAL A 98 10.57 28.98 -32.40
N ILE A 99 11.57 28.44 -31.69
CA ILE A 99 12.92 29.02 -31.61
C ILE A 99 13.59 29.06 -33.00
N ALA A 100 13.43 28.00 -33.78
CA ALA A 100 13.95 27.91 -35.15
C ALA A 100 13.21 28.80 -36.16
N SER A 101 12.17 29.55 -35.73
CA SER A 101 11.30 30.37 -36.57
C SER A 101 10.61 29.59 -37.71
N GLU A 102 10.43 28.27 -37.54
CA GLU A 102 9.64 27.43 -38.46
C GLU A 102 8.13 27.52 -38.19
N ILE A 103 7.74 28.08 -37.03
CA ILE A 103 6.38 28.45 -36.68
C ILE A 103 6.33 29.97 -36.56
N ALA A 104 5.70 30.64 -37.53
CA ALA A 104 5.58 32.09 -37.56
C ALA A 104 4.11 32.53 -37.50
N LEU A 105 3.85 33.59 -36.74
CA LEU A 105 2.56 34.27 -36.68
C LEU A 105 2.53 35.36 -37.75
N ASP A 106 1.84 35.09 -38.85
CA ASP A 106 1.59 36.03 -39.93
C ASP A 106 0.16 36.61 -39.77
N PRO A 107 -0.17 37.83 -40.28
CA PRO A 107 -1.53 38.37 -40.22
C PRO A 107 -2.59 37.49 -40.89
N SER A 108 -2.17 36.55 -41.74
CA SER A 108 -3.00 35.54 -42.41
C SER A 108 -3.21 34.25 -41.60
N GLY A 109 -2.49 34.05 -40.49
CA GLY A 109 -2.57 32.88 -39.63
C GLY A 109 -1.20 32.30 -39.22
N ILE A 110 -1.22 31.14 -38.58
CA ILE A 110 0.00 30.42 -38.18
C ILE A 110 0.56 29.68 -39.39
N GLN A 111 1.75 30.05 -39.84
CA GLN A 111 2.48 29.32 -40.88
C GLN A 111 3.49 28.37 -40.25
N ILE A 112 3.40 27.09 -40.58
CA ILE A 112 4.29 26.03 -40.09
C ILE A 112 5.04 25.44 -41.28
N GLY A 113 6.37 25.35 -41.16
CA GLY A 113 7.22 24.68 -42.14
C GLY A 113 6.76 23.26 -42.45
N LYS A 114 6.91 22.80 -43.70
CA LYS A 114 6.39 21.47 -44.15
C LYS A 114 6.94 20.32 -43.29
N ARG A 115 8.22 20.36 -42.94
CA ARG A 115 8.89 19.31 -42.14
C ARG A 115 8.46 19.36 -40.67
N ALA A 116 8.41 20.55 -40.07
CA ALA A 116 7.86 20.73 -38.72
C ALA A 116 6.42 20.24 -38.62
N ARG A 117 5.57 20.61 -39.58
CA ARG A 117 4.17 20.16 -39.64
C ARG A 117 4.06 18.64 -39.74
N GLN A 118 4.86 18.01 -40.60
CA GLN A 118 4.89 16.54 -40.72
C GLN A 118 5.25 15.87 -39.40
N HIS A 119 6.33 16.33 -38.76
CA HIS A 119 6.78 15.77 -37.49
C HIS A 119 5.72 15.91 -36.39
N LEU A 120 5.18 17.11 -36.20
CA LEU A 120 4.16 17.37 -35.17
C LEU A 120 2.87 16.57 -35.41
N LEU A 121 2.42 16.44 -36.66
CA LEU A 121 1.22 15.67 -36.99
C LEU A 121 1.41 14.16 -36.81
N LEU A 122 2.61 13.64 -37.06
CA LEU A 122 2.93 12.24 -36.75
C LEU A 122 2.99 11.97 -35.24
N LEU A 123 3.49 12.92 -34.44
CA LEU A 123 3.42 12.83 -32.98
C LEU A 123 1.97 12.85 -32.48
N ILE A 124 1.12 13.71 -33.04
CA ILE A 124 -0.32 13.73 -32.73
C ILE A 124 -0.98 12.41 -33.14
N ALA A 125 -0.62 11.83 -34.28
CA ALA A 125 -1.11 10.52 -34.69
C ALA A 125 -0.73 9.42 -33.69
N GLY A 126 0.52 9.44 -33.19
CA GLY A 126 0.98 8.54 -32.13
C GLY A 126 0.21 8.71 -30.82
N ILE A 127 -0.08 9.95 -30.41
CA ILE A 127 -0.92 10.24 -29.23
C ILE A 127 -2.29 9.58 -29.39
N PHE A 128 -2.95 9.76 -30.54
CA PHE A 128 -4.24 9.13 -30.80
C PHE A 128 -4.17 7.58 -30.78
N GLY A 129 -3.07 7.00 -31.26
CA GLY A 129 -2.83 5.56 -31.12
C GLY A 129 -2.77 5.10 -29.66
N LEU A 130 -2.05 5.85 -28.81
CA LEU A 130 -1.96 5.57 -27.37
C LEU A 130 -3.28 5.84 -26.62
N LEU A 131 -4.08 6.80 -27.08
CA LEU A 131 -5.44 7.02 -26.57
C LEU A 131 -6.37 5.86 -26.93
N ALA A 132 -6.26 5.32 -28.16
CA ALA A 132 -7.01 4.13 -28.57
C ALA A 132 -6.61 2.90 -27.74
N TRP A 133 -5.31 2.65 -27.56
CA TRP A 133 -4.84 1.55 -26.70
C TRP A 133 -5.29 1.75 -25.26
N GLY A 134 -5.28 2.99 -24.77
CA GLY A 134 -5.85 3.35 -23.48
C GLY A 134 -7.31 2.96 -23.32
N ALA A 135 -8.16 3.40 -24.23
CA ALA A 135 -9.59 3.06 -24.20
C ALA A 135 -9.84 1.55 -24.29
N TYR A 136 -8.96 0.79 -24.95
CA TYR A 136 -8.98 -0.67 -24.92
C TYR A 136 -8.65 -1.24 -23.54
N LEU A 137 -7.62 -0.72 -22.87
CA LEU A 137 -7.23 -1.13 -21.52
C LEU A 137 -8.24 -0.71 -20.43
N GLU A 138 -9.05 0.33 -20.68
CA GLU A 138 -10.15 0.70 -19.78
C GLU A 138 -11.25 -0.37 -19.70
N MET A 139 -11.44 -1.18 -20.76
CA MET A 139 -12.48 -2.20 -20.77
C MET A 139 -12.28 -3.26 -19.68
N PRO A 140 -11.14 -3.98 -19.61
CA PRO A 140 -10.89 -4.90 -18.51
C PRO A 140 -10.77 -4.17 -17.15
N ARG A 141 -10.28 -2.92 -17.13
CA ARG A 141 -10.18 -2.14 -15.87
C ARG A 141 -11.51 -1.92 -15.17
N LEU A 142 -12.63 -2.00 -15.89
CA LEU A 142 -13.97 -1.96 -15.28
C LEU A 142 -14.14 -3.00 -14.17
N LEU A 143 -13.45 -4.14 -14.24
CA LEU A 143 -13.52 -5.19 -13.21
C LEU A 143 -12.68 -4.92 -11.95
N THR A 144 -11.77 -3.96 -12.00
CA THR A 144 -10.89 -3.60 -10.88
C THR A 144 -11.13 -2.19 -10.37
N THR A 145 -12.17 -1.52 -10.87
CA THR A 145 -12.51 -0.14 -10.49
C THR A 145 -13.60 -0.17 -9.42
N PRO A 146 -13.48 0.63 -8.34
CA PRO A 146 -14.54 0.75 -7.35
C PRO A 146 -15.82 1.33 -7.95
N ALA A 147 -16.94 0.63 -7.74
CA ALA A 147 -18.28 1.00 -8.17
C ALA A 147 -19.24 1.04 -6.95
N GLY A 148 -19.09 2.07 -6.13
CA GLY A 148 -19.90 2.24 -4.92
C GLY A 148 -19.40 1.37 -3.76
N ILE A 149 -20.20 0.38 -3.37
CA ILE A 149 -19.88 -0.55 -2.26
C ILE A 149 -19.14 -1.80 -2.78
N LEU A 150 -19.10 -1.99 -4.10
CA LEU A 150 -18.50 -3.15 -4.76
C LEU A 150 -17.25 -2.72 -5.53
N ASP A 151 -16.26 -3.59 -5.60
CA ASP A 151 -15.16 -3.47 -6.55
C ASP A 151 -15.51 -4.32 -7.78
N GLY A 152 -15.66 -3.68 -8.95
CA GLY A 152 -16.00 -4.37 -10.20
C GLY A 152 -17.05 -3.66 -11.06
N ALA A 153 -17.38 -4.28 -12.18
CA ALA A 153 -18.25 -3.65 -13.18
C ALA A 153 -19.72 -3.65 -12.75
N SER A 154 -20.34 -2.48 -12.78
CA SER A 154 -21.78 -2.27 -12.58
C SER A 154 -22.59 -2.44 -13.88
N TYR A 155 -23.92 -2.44 -13.77
CA TYR A 155 -24.80 -2.48 -14.94
C TYR A 155 -24.51 -1.34 -15.92
N VAL A 156 -24.25 -0.12 -15.43
CA VAL A 156 -23.94 1.05 -16.28
C VAL A 156 -22.61 0.89 -17.00
N ASP A 157 -21.63 0.27 -16.35
CA ASP A 157 -20.32 0.07 -16.95
C ASP A 157 -20.41 -0.84 -18.18
N ILE A 158 -21.21 -1.91 -18.09
CA ILE A 158 -21.37 -2.87 -19.20
C ILE A 158 -22.26 -2.32 -20.31
N VAL A 159 -23.37 -1.67 -19.97
CA VAL A 159 -24.36 -1.23 -20.96
C VAL A 159 -23.99 0.10 -21.61
N VAL A 160 -23.30 0.99 -20.89
CA VAL A 160 -23.01 2.35 -21.37
C VAL A 160 -21.52 2.59 -21.55
N ARG A 161 -20.69 2.35 -20.52
CA ARG A 161 -19.25 2.69 -20.61
C ARG A 161 -18.50 1.81 -21.59
N LEU A 162 -18.76 0.51 -21.59
CA LEU A 162 -18.06 -0.43 -22.47
C LEU A 162 -18.30 -0.11 -23.97
N PRO A 163 -19.54 0.14 -24.44
CA PRO A 163 -19.76 0.67 -25.79
C PRO A 163 -19.11 2.03 -26.03
N ALA A 164 -19.14 2.95 -25.05
CA ALA A 164 -18.50 4.24 -25.18
C ALA A 164 -16.98 4.11 -25.40
N PHE A 165 -16.30 3.21 -24.68
CA PHE A 165 -14.88 2.91 -24.92
C PHE A 165 -14.64 2.32 -26.31
N ARG A 166 -15.51 1.44 -26.82
CA ARG A 166 -15.39 0.91 -28.20
C ARG A 166 -15.50 2.02 -29.25
N ILE A 167 -16.43 2.94 -29.06
CA ILE A 167 -16.58 4.12 -29.94
C ILE A 167 -15.35 5.01 -29.82
N LEU A 168 -14.84 5.22 -28.60
CA LEU A 168 -13.65 6.03 -28.34
C LEU A 168 -12.42 5.45 -29.05
N ILE A 169 -12.22 4.13 -29.03
CA ILE A 169 -11.18 3.46 -29.83
C ILE A 169 -11.33 3.79 -31.31
N ALA A 170 -12.52 3.59 -31.88
CA ALA A 170 -12.75 3.83 -33.30
C ALA A 170 -12.46 5.30 -33.68
N VAL A 171 -12.95 6.25 -32.88
CA VAL A 171 -12.71 7.68 -33.10
C VAL A 171 -11.24 8.03 -32.94
N SER A 172 -10.54 7.50 -31.94
CA SER A 172 -9.10 7.69 -31.75
C SER A 172 -8.30 7.15 -32.94
N VAL A 173 -8.61 5.95 -33.42
CA VAL A 173 -7.93 5.36 -34.59
C VAL A 173 -8.17 6.21 -35.85
N LEU A 174 -9.41 6.66 -36.08
CA LEU A 174 -9.74 7.53 -37.21
C LEU A 174 -9.04 8.90 -37.10
N ALA A 175 -8.99 9.49 -35.91
CA ALA A 175 -8.30 10.75 -35.66
C ALA A 175 -6.78 10.62 -35.85
N GLY A 176 -6.19 9.51 -35.40
CA GLY A 176 -4.79 9.19 -35.63
C GLY A 176 -4.47 9.02 -37.12
N GLY A 177 -5.32 8.29 -37.84
CA GLY A 177 -5.22 8.15 -39.30
C GLY A 177 -5.37 9.49 -40.03
N ALA A 178 -6.29 10.34 -39.60
CA ALA A 178 -6.48 11.69 -40.14
C ALA A 178 -5.26 12.58 -39.89
N ALA A 179 -4.63 12.50 -38.72
CA ALA A 179 -3.39 13.22 -38.40
C ALA A 179 -2.21 12.73 -39.25
N ALA A 180 -2.05 11.41 -39.39
CA ALA A 180 -1.04 10.82 -40.27
C ALA A 180 -1.24 11.23 -41.74
N TYR A 181 -2.48 11.21 -42.24
CA TYR A 181 -2.81 11.68 -43.58
C TYR A 181 -2.56 13.19 -43.76
N ALA A 182 -2.94 14.00 -42.77
CA ALA A 182 -2.71 15.45 -42.77
C ALA A 182 -1.22 15.81 -42.77
N ALA A 183 -0.35 14.97 -42.21
CA ALA A 183 1.10 15.16 -42.26
C ALA A 183 1.60 15.30 -43.71
N PHE A 184 1.10 14.47 -44.62
CA PHE A 184 1.52 14.47 -46.03
C PHE A 184 0.63 15.32 -46.95
N SER A 185 -0.51 15.78 -46.46
CA SER A 185 -1.50 16.54 -47.22
C SER A 185 -1.32 18.06 -47.07
N ARG A 186 -2.06 18.86 -47.86
CA ARG A 186 -2.08 20.33 -47.72
C ARG A 186 -3.03 20.83 -46.64
N THR A 187 -3.85 19.95 -46.09
CA THR A 187 -5.01 20.30 -45.28
C THR A 187 -4.92 19.67 -43.89
N THR A 188 -5.15 20.48 -42.85
CA THR A 188 -5.03 20.05 -41.44
C THR A 188 -6.35 20.05 -40.67
N TRP A 189 -7.46 20.53 -41.27
CA TRP A 189 -8.78 20.52 -40.61
C TRP A 189 -9.26 19.14 -40.12
N PRO A 190 -8.94 17.99 -40.78
CA PRO A 190 -9.36 16.68 -40.27
C PRO A 190 -8.81 16.36 -38.87
N VAL A 191 -7.68 16.95 -38.49
CA VAL A 191 -7.08 16.79 -37.16
C VAL A 191 -7.92 17.48 -36.10
N ALA A 192 -8.36 18.71 -36.38
CA ALA A 192 -9.25 19.44 -35.48
C ALA A 192 -10.58 18.70 -35.28
N VAL A 193 -11.12 18.10 -36.35
CA VAL A 193 -12.32 17.25 -36.26
C VAL A 193 -12.07 15.96 -35.49
N GLY A 194 -10.91 15.33 -35.65
CA GLY A 194 -10.51 14.18 -34.84
C GLY A 194 -10.43 14.51 -33.34
N ILE A 195 -9.80 15.63 -32.99
CA ILE A 195 -9.72 16.12 -31.60
C ILE A 195 -11.12 16.41 -31.05
N ALA A 196 -11.94 17.17 -31.78
CA ALA A 196 -13.29 17.50 -31.36
C ALA A 196 -14.16 16.24 -31.21
N GLY A 197 -14.06 15.29 -32.14
CA GLY A 197 -14.77 14.02 -32.08
C GLY A 197 -14.37 13.18 -30.87
N TYR A 198 -13.07 13.08 -30.59
CA TYR A 198 -12.55 12.39 -29.40
C TYR A 198 -13.10 13.01 -28.11
N LEU A 199 -13.00 14.34 -27.97
CA LEU A 199 -13.50 15.05 -26.79
C LEU A 199 -15.00 14.90 -26.63
N LEU A 200 -15.76 14.96 -27.73
CA LEU A 200 -17.22 14.78 -27.71
C LEU A 200 -17.60 13.38 -27.20
N VAL A 201 -16.93 12.33 -27.69
CA VAL A 201 -17.21 10.95 -27.25
C VAL A 201 -16.77 10.75 -25.80
N TRP A 202 -15.61 11.27 -25.40
CA TRP A 202 -15.11 11.13 -24.03
C TRP A 202 -16.02 11.82 -23.01
N ILE A 203 -16.37 13.09 -23.24
CA ILE A 203 -17.28 13.87 -22.37
C ILE A 203 -18.69 13.28 -22.43
N GLY A 204 -19.18 12.99 -23.64
CA GLY A 204 -20.52 12.48 -23.87
C GLY A 204 -20.74 11.09 -23.27
N GLY A 205 -19.75 10.19 -23.37
CA GLY A 205 -19.80 8.87 -22.76
C GLY A 205 -19.86 8.91 -21.24
N GLY A 206 -19.03 9.77 -20.60
CA GLY A 206 -19.07 9.98 -19.16
C GLY A 206 -20.40 10.59 -18.69
N GLY A 207 -20.87 11.63 -19.37
CA GLY A 207 -22.15 12.26 -19.06
C GLY A 207 -23.34 11.31 -19.25
N ALA A 208 -23.34 10.51 -20.33
CA ALA A 208 -24.36 9.51 -20.58
C ALA A 208 -24.39 8.42 -19.51
N ALA A 209 -23.22 7.94 -19.06
CA ALA A 209 -23.14 6.96 -17.97
C ALA A 209 -23.73 7.52 -16.67
N THR A 210 -23.34 8.74 -16.27
CA THR A 210 -23.88 9.39 -15.07
C THR A 210 -25.40 9.60 -15.16
N ALA A 211 -25.89 10.09 -16.29
CA ALA A 211 -27.32 10.28 -16.50
C ALA A 211 -28.08 8.95 -16.46
N PHE A 212 -27.53 7.90 -17.08
CA PHE A 212 -28.14 6.58 -17.10
C PHE A 212 -28.16 5.93 -15.71
N GLN A 213 -27.10 6.10 -14.91
CA GLN A 213 -27.08 5.68 -13.50
C GLN A 213 -28.25 6.31 -12.74
N GLN A 214 -28.38 7.64 -12.79
CA GLN A 214 -29.38 8.35 -11.99
C GLN A 214 -30.82 8.14 -12.47
N LEU A 215 -31.04 8.05 -13.79
CA LEU A 215 -32.38 8.03 -14.38
C LEU A 215 -32.94 6.62 -14.59
N VAL A 216 -32.08 5.61 -14.74
CA VAL A 216 -32.50 4.23 -15.08
C VAL A 216 -32.08 3.24 -14.00
N VAL A 217 -30.83 3.31 -13.51
CA VAL A 217 -30.33 2.32 -12.56
C VAL A 217 -30.79 2.60 -11.15
N THR A 218 -30.54 3.78 -10.58
CA THR A 218 -30.92 4.12 -9.20
C THR A 218 -32.41 3.86 -8.88
N PRO A 219 -33.38 4.12 -9.78
CA PRO A 219 -34.79 3.77 -9.51
C PRO A 219 -35.10 2.27 -9.41
N ASP A 220 -34.30 1.41 -10.03
CA ASP A 220 -34.51 -0.05 -10.11
C ASP A 220 -33.19 -0.81 -9.90
N GLU A 221 -32.40 -0.35 -8.93
CA GLU A 221 -31.01 -0.78 -8.72
C GLU A 221 -30.95 -2.24 -8.29
N GLN A 222 -31.87 -2.66 -7.41
CA GLN A 222 -31.93 -4.04 -6.91
C GLN A 222 -32.04 -5.06 -8.05
N ARG A 223 -32.84 -4.79 -9.09
CA ARG A 223 -33.03 -5.73 -10.20
C ARG A 223 -31.88 -5.65 -11.21
N LEU A 224 -31.40 -4.45 -11.52
CA LEU A 224 -30.37 -4.23 -12.54
C LEU A 224 -28.97 -4.62 -12.07
N GLU A 225 -28.63 -4.37 -10.80
CA GLU A 225 -27.32 -4.67 -10.22
C GLU A 225 -27.24 -6.08 -9.59
N ALA A 226 -28.36 -6.75 -9.30
CA ALA A 226 -28.39 -8.10 -8.73
C ALA A 226 -27.41 -9.11 -9.36
N PRO A 227 -27.33 -9.27 -10.70
CA PRO A 227 -26.40 -10.23 -11.30
C PRO A 227 -24.93 -9.86 -11.04
N TYR A 228 -24.59 -8.57 -11.07
CA TYR A 228 -23.21 -8.10 -10.82
C TYR A 228 -22.82 -8.25 -9.36
N ILE A 229 -23.74 -7.96 -8.43
CA ILE A 229 -23.57 -8.24 -7.00
C ILE A 229 -23.34 -9.73 -6.76
N THR A 230 -24.10 -10.60 -7.42
CA THR A 230 -23.96 -12.05 -7.28
C THR A 230 -22.56 -12.51 -7.71
N HIS A 231 -22.09 -12.07 -8.88
CA HIS A 231 -20.73 -12.37 -9.33
C HIS A 231 -19.66 -11.85 -8.34
N ASN A 232 -19.87 -10.68 -7.76
CA ASN A 232 -18.96 -10.09 -6.78
C ASN A 232 -18.90 -10.93 -5.48
N ILE A 233 -20.05 -11.36 -4.96
CA ILE A 233 -20.14 -12.25 -3.80
C ILE A 233 -19.42 -13.57 -4.09
N GLU A 234 -19.68 -14.20 -5.24
CA GLU A 234 -19.03 -15.46 -5.62
C GLU A 234 -17.52 -15.32 -5.80
N ALA A 235 -17.07 -14.22 -6.40
CA ALA A 235 -15.64 -13.95 -6.58
C ALA A 235 -14.95 -13.68 -5.23
N THR A 236 -15.58 -12.90 -4.36
CA THR A 236 -15.07 -12.59 -3.02
C THR A 236 -14.98 -13.85 -2.17
N ARG A 237 -16.04 -14.68 -2.18
CA ARG A 237 -16.07 -15.91 -1.41
C ARG A 237 -14.97 -16.87 -1.83
N ARG A 238 -14.73 -17.04 -3.13
CA ARG A 238 -13.62 -17.82 -3.65
C ARG A 238 -12.25 -17.23 -3.29
N ALA A 239 -12.10 -15.90 -3.40
CA ALA A 239 -10.83 -15.23 -3.08
C ALA A 239 -10.42 -15.38 -1.61
N PHE A 240 -11.39 -15.41 -0.70
CA PHE A 240 -11.17 -15.61 0.74
C PHE A 240 -11.31 -17.07 1.19
N ASP A 241 -11.52 -18.02 0.27
CA ASP A 241 -11.73 -19.45 0.58
C ASP A 241 -12.88 -19.69 1.58
N ILE A 242 -13.98 -18.93 1.43
CA ILE A 242 -15.20 -18.99 2.25
C ILE A 242 -16.46 -19.35 1.43
N ASP A 243 -16.27 -19.88 0.23
CA ASP A 243 -17.33 -20.53 -0.53
C ASP A 243 -17.68 -21.91 0.05
N ILE A 244 -16.72 -22.59 0.69
CA ILE A 244 -16.91 -23.88 1.37
C ILE A 244 -16.82 -23.70 2.90
N VAL A 245 -17.90 -23.24 3.52
CA VAL A 245 -17.98 -23.09 4.99
C VAL A 245 -18.99 -24.07 5.57
N GLU A 246 -18.59 -24.82 6.59
CA GLU A 246 -19.49 -25.66 7.39
C GLU A 246 -20.15 -24.77 8.46
N GLU A 247 -21.38 -24.34 8.22
CA GLU A 247 -22.15 -23.59 9.21
C GLU A 247 -22.66 -24.53 10.32
N ARG A 248 -22.21 -24.30 11.56
CA ARG A 248 -22.71 -25.01 12.75
C ARG A 248 -23.43 -24.03 13.67
N GLN A 249 -24.70 -24.30 13.96
CA GLN A 249 -25.42 -23.56 14.99
C GLN A 249 -25.01 -24.09 16.37
N VAL A 250 -24.41 -23.22 17.18
CA VAL A 250 -24.11 -23.49 18.59
C VAL A 250 -25.21 -22.82 19.43
N SER A 251 -26.02 -23.62 20.13
CA SER A 251 -27.03 -23.10 21.08
C SER A 251 -26.50 -23.22 22.51
N GLY A 252 -26.50 -22.11 23.27
CA GLY A 252 -26.07 -22.08 24.68
C GLY A 252 -27.11 -22.57 25.69
N ASP A 253 -28.27 -23.06 25.25
CA ASP A 253 -29.43 -23.35 26.11
C ASP A 253 -29.41 -24.75 26.76
N ALA A 254 -28.36 -25.54 26.52
CA ALA A 254 -28.25 -26.87 27.12
C ALA A 254 -28.02 -26.77 28.63
N LEU A 255 -28.90 -27.40 29.42
CA LEU A 255 -28.74 -27.50 30.86
C LEU A 255 -27.53 -28.39 31.19
N LEU A 256 -26.50 -27.79 31.78
CA LEU A 256 -25.28 -28.49 32.22
C LEU A 256 -25.60 -29.52 33.30
N THR A 257 -25.20 -30.77 33.07
CA THR A 257 -25.22 -31.82 34.10
C THR A 257 -23.88 -31.86 34.85
N ARG A 258 -23.85 -32.52 36.02
CA ARG A 258 -22.59 -32.74 36.75
C ARG A 258 -21.61 -33.61 35.96
N GLU A 259 -22.13 -34.52 35.14
CA GLU A 259 -21.32 -35.37 34.26
C GLU A 259 -20.66 -34.54 33.15
N ASP A 260 -21.36 -33.55 32.59
CA ASP A 260 -20.78 -32.63 31.60
C ASP A 260 -19.62 -31.83 32.18
N ILE A 261 -19.74 -31.35 33.42
CA ILE A 261 -18.66 -30.63 34.13
C ILE A 261 -17.46 -31.56 34.38
N ALA A 262 -17.71 -32.80 34.81
CA ALA A 262 -16.65 -33.77 35.08
C ALA A 262 -15.90 -34.17 33.79
N ASN A 263 -16.62 -34.32 32.68
CA ASN A 263 -16.04 -34.66 31.37
C ASN A 263 -15.29 -33.49 30.72
N ASN A 264 -15.52 -32.25 31.15
CA ASN A 264 -14.89 -31.04 30.59
C ASN A 264 -14.06 -30.29 31.64
N ALA A 265 -13.43 -31.02 32.57
CA ALA A 265 -12.64 -30.44 33.66
C ALA A 265 -11.55 -29.47 33.15
N GLU A 266 -10.88 -29.78 32.04
CA GLU A 266 -9.89 -28.89 31.43
C GLU A 266 -10.50 -27.55 30.97
N THR A 267 -11.69 -27.58 30.38
CA THR A 267 -12.39 -26.34 29.99
C THR A 267 -12.77 -25.53 31.22
N ILE A 268 -13.36 -26.18 32.24
CA ILE A 268 -13.78 -25.52 33.48
C ILE A 268 -12.61 -24.89 34.22
N ASN A 269 -11.48 -25.60 34.29
CA ASN A 269 -10.24 -25.12 34.92
C ASN A 269 -9.55 -24.01 34.12
N ASN A 270 -10.06 -23.64 32.94
CA ASN A 270 -9.51 -22.62 32.06
C ASN A 270 -10.57 -21.60 31.60
N VAL A 271 -11.77 -21.59 32.21
CA VAL A 271 -12.78 -20.57 31.92
C VAL A 271 -12.26 -19.21 32.34
N ARG A 272 -12.05 -18.35 31.34
CA ARG A 272 -11.56 -17.00 31.56
C ARG A 272 -12.58 -16.16 32.33
N LEU A 273 -12.16 -15.68 33.49
CA LEU A 273 -12.90 -14.73 34.32
C LEU A 273 -12.44 -13.28 34.07
N TRP A 274 -11.17 -13.10 33.70
CA TRP A 274 -10.58 -11.79 33.41
C TRP A 274 -10.84 -11.32 31.98
N ASP A 275 -11.15 -10.04 31.81
CA ASP A 275 -11.09 -9.38 30.50
C ASP A 275 -9.74 -8.66 30.35
N HIS A 276 -9.27 -8.49 29.11
CA HIS A 276 -7.95 -7.92 28.84
C HIS A 276 -7.81 -6.49 29.37
N GLN A 277 -8.81 -5.63 29.14
CA GLN A 277 -8.68 -4.21 29.47
C GLN A 277 -8.64 -3.96 30.99
N PRO A 278 -9.54 -4.51 31.82
CA PRO A 278 -9.48 -4.31 33.27
C PRO A 278 -8.24 -4.95 33.91
N LEU A 279 -7.76 -6.06 33.34
CA LEU A 279 -6.55 -6.71 33.83
C LEU A 279 -5.31 -5.88 33.53
N LEU A 280 -5.23 -5.27 32.34
CA LEU A 280 -4.16 -4.35 31.95
C LEU A 280 -4.08 -3.16 32.90
N ASP A 281 -5.22 -2.50 33.18
CA ASP A 281 -5.29 -1.38 34.13
C ASP A 281 -4.81 -1.80 35.53
N THR A 282 -5.13 -3.02 35.94
CA THR A 282 -4.70 -3.57 37.23
C THR A 282 -3.20 -3.84 37.23
N PHE A 283 -2.65 -4.45 36.17
CA PHE A 283 -1.21 -4.68 36.03
C PHE A 283 -0.42 -3.36 36.07
N GLY A 284 -0.88 -2.31 35.39
CA GLY A 284 -0.29 -0.97 35.50
C GLY A 284 -0.25 -0.48 36.95
N GLN A 285 -1.35 -0.63 37.69
CA GLN A 285 -1.42 -0.18 39.08
C GLN A 285 -0.51 -0.96 40.04
N ILE A 286 -0.44 -2.29 39.91
CA ILE A 286 0.22 -3.14 40.91
C ILE A 286 1.59 -3.66 40.49
N GLN A 287 1.98 -3.59 39.21
CA GLN A 287 3.18 -4.24 38.68
C GLN A 287 4.06 -3.36 37.78
N GLU A 288 3.69 -2.10 37.51
CA GLU A 288 4.52 -1.18 36.71
C GLU A 288 5.78 -0.75 37.47
N ILE A 289 5.66 -0.49 38.79
CA ILE A 289 6.73 -0.22 39.76
C ILE A 289 7.54 1.06 39.50
N ARG A 290 7.71 1.48 38.24
CA ARG A 290 8.39 2.69 37.77
C ARG A 290 7.65 3.27 36.57
N THR A 291 7.59 4.60 36.48
CA THR A 291 6.82 5.34 35.46
C THR A 291 7.32 5.18 34.02
N TYR A 292 8.57 4.75 33.83
CA TYR A 292 9.13 4.51 32.50
C TYR A 292 8.90 3.07 32.01
N TYR A 293 8.30 2.22 32.85
CA TYR A 293 7.77 0.95 32.41
C TYR A 293 6.29 1.07 32.15
N GLU A 294 5.79 0.27 31.23
CA GLU A 294 4.38 0.25 30.86
C GLU A 294 4.01 -1.14 30.36
N PHE A 295 2.76 -1.54 30.58
CA PHE A 295 2.18 -2.72 29.95
C PHE A 295 1.34 -2.25 28.77
N ALA A 296 1.68 -2.69 27.55
CA ALA A 296 0.98 -2.26 26.34
C ALA A 296 -0.34 -3.01 26.12
N SER A 297 -0.30 -4.31 26.38
CA SER A 297 -1.40 -5.24 26.14
C SER A 297 -1.32 -6.43 27.09
N VAL A 298 -2.43 -7.13 27.26
CA VAL A 298 -2.49 -8.42 27.95
C VAL A 298 -2.94 -9.44 26.93
N ASP A 299 -2.20 -10.54 26.83
CA ASP A 299 -2.50 -11.62 25.90
C ASP A 299 -2.88 -12.92 26.62
N ASN A 300 -3.63 -13.76 25.92
CA ASN A 300 -3.94 -15.11 26.36
C ASN A 300 -2.90 -16.10 25.82
N ASP A 301 -2.35 -16.90 26.73
CA ASP A 301 -1.42 -17.97 26.37
C ASP A 301 -1.72 -19.23 27.21
N ARG A 302 -1.00 -20.33 26.97
CA ARG A 302 -1.21 -21.61 27.65
C ARG A 302 0.12 -22.24 28.04
N TYR A 303 0.25 -22.56 29.33
CA TYR A 303 1.45 -23.19 29.90
C TYR A 303 1.07 -24.40 30.75
N VAL A 304 2.02 -25.31 30.94
CA VAL A 304 1.92 -26.33 31.98
C VAL A 304 2.46 -25.71 33.27
N VAL A 305 1.59 -25.53 34.26
CA VAL A 305 1.92 -24.91 35.55
C VAL A 305 1.65 -25.94 36.65
N ASP A 306 2.69 -26.27 37.42
CA ASP A 306 2.67 -27.32 38.45
C ASP A 306 2.16 -28.67 37.90
N GLY A 307 2.50 -28.99 36.65
CA GLY A 307 2.07 -30.21 35.95
C GLY A 307 0.64 -30.18 35.38
N GLU A 308 -0.10 -29.07 35.49
CA GLU A 308 -1.44 -28.91 34.94
C GLU A 308 -1.46 -27.95 33.75
N TYR A 309 -2.21 -28.29 32.69
CA TYR A 309 -2.37 -27.41 31.54
C TYR A 309 -3.31 -26.25 31.86
N ARG A 310 -2.76 -25.02 31.89
CA ARG A 310 -3.47 -23.82 32.29
C ARG A 310 -3.37 -22.72 31.25
N GLN A 311 -4.50 -22.07 30.99
CA GLN A 311 -4.58 -20.82 30.25
C GLN A 311 -4.21 -19.67 31.20
N THR A 312 -3.29 -18.84 30.74
CA THR A 312 -2.76 -17.70 31.46
C THR A 312 -3.06 -16.42 30.71
N MET A 313 -3.00 -15.31 31.45
CA MET A 313 -2.91 -13.98 30.91
C MET A 313 -1.54 -13.42 31.24
N VAL A 314 -0.85 -12.97 30.21
CA VAL A 314 0.55 -12.55 30.27
C VAL A 314 0.68 -11.15 29.69
N SER A 315 1.56 -10.34 30.27
CA SER A 315 1.88 -9.02 29.79
C SER A 315 3.34 -8.69 30.07
N THR A 316 4.03 -8.21 29.05
CA THR A 316 5.44 -7.80 29.11
C THR A 316 5.56 -6.41 29.71
N ARG A 317 6.50 -6.24 30.65
CA ARG A 317 6.81 -4.92 31.19
C ARG A 317 7.79 -4.23 30.26
N GLU A 318 7.25 -3.40 29.38
CA GLU A 318 8.01 -2.74 28.32
C GLU A 318 8.48 -1.36 28.75
N LEU A 319 9.52 -0.86 28.09
CA LEU A 319 10.10 0.44 28.37
C LEU A 319 9.45 1.50 27.46
N ASN A 320 8.87 2.54 28.06
CA ASN A 320 8.40 3.71 27.33
C ASN A 320 9.43 4.85 27.44
N SER A 321 10.12 5.16 26.34
CA SER A 321 11.14 6.22 26.32
C SER A 321 10.57 7.61 26.61
N GLU A 322 9.30 7.86 26.27
CA GLU A 322 8.64 9.15 26.50
C GLU A 322 8.41 9.43 28.00
N ASN A 323 8.42 8.40 28.84
CA ASN A 323 8.25 8.55 30.29
C ASN A 323 9.59 8.57 31.05
N LEU A 324 10.73 8.62 30.33
CA LEU A 324 12.03 8.75 30.95
C LEU A 324 12.19 10.12 31.65
N PRO A 325 12.74 10.18 32.87
CA PRO A 325 12.99 11.46 33.57
C PRO A 325 13.90 12.43 32.79
N ASN A 326 14.76 11.89 31.92
CA ASN A 326 15.63 12.66 31.03
C ASN A 326 15.70 11.98 29.65
N GLN A 327 15.02 12.58 28.67
CA GLN A 327 14.96 12.15 27.27
C GLN A 327 16.16 12.69 26.48
N SER A 328 17.34 12.18 26.76
CA SER A 328 18.53 12.46 25.94
C SER A 328 18.76 11.33 24.94
N TRP A 329 19.36 11.64 23.80
CA TRP A 329 19.72 10.65 22.78
C TRP A 329 20.51 9.46 23.38
N ILE A 330 21.40 9.72 24.35
CA ILE A 330 22.14 8.67 25.04
C ILE A 330 21.20 7.78 25.86
N ASN A 331 20.24 8.37 26.58
CA ASN A 331 19.31 7.60 27.40
C ASN A 331 18.37 6.77 26.54
N GLU A 332 17.81 7.34 25.48
CA GLU A 332 16.83 6.67 24.62
C GLU A 332 17.44 5.57 23.75
N HIS A 333 18.69 5.73 23.33
CA HIS A 333 19.30 4.83 22.34
C HIS A 333 20.44 3.96 22.86
N LEU A 334 21.10 4.33 23.98
CA LEU A 334 22.27 3.60 24.51
C LEU A 334 22.08 3.06 25.93
N GLN A 335 21.35 3.76 26.80
CA GLN A 335 21.22 3.36 28.20
C GLN A 335 19.92 2.62 28.48
N TYR A 336 18.76 3.19 28.18
CA TYR A 336 17.45 2.55 28.36
C TYR A 336 17.04 1.87 27.05
N THR A 337 17.58 0.68 26.83
CA THR A 337 17.45 -0.04 25.55
C THR A 337 16.35 -1.09 25.53
N HIS A 338 15.88 -1.55 26.68
CA HIS A 338 14.96 -2.68 26.80
C HIS A 338 13.98 -2.51 27.98
N GLY A 339 12.81 -3.14 27.84
CA GLY A 339 11.90 -3.44 28.94
C GLY A 339 12.43 -4.58 29.83
N PHE A 340 11.81 -4.81 30.99
CA PHE A 340 12.29 -5.83 31.92
C PHE A 340 11.18 -6.50 32.74
N GLY A 341 11.02 -7.80 32.51
CA GLY A 341 10.13 -8.68 33.26
C GLY A 341 8.74 -8.83 32.66
N VAL A 342 7.93 -9.65 33.33
CA VAL A 342 6.62 -10.06 32.86
C VAL A 342 5.68 -10.19 34.06
N ALA A 343 4.41 -9.80 33.87
CA ALA A 343 3.33 -10.12 34.78
C ALA A 343 2.52 -11.26 34.17
N LEU A 344 2.36 -12.35 34.91
CA LEU A 344 1.66 -13.54 34.42
C LEU A 344 0.76 -14.10 35.51
N GLY A 345 -0.49 -14.42 35.16
CA GLY A 345 -1.45 -15.02 36.08
C GLY A 345 -2.44 -15.96 35.40
N PRO A 346 -3.15 -16.82 36.14
CA PRO A 346 -4.20 -17.67 35.58
C PRO A 346 -5.41 -16.84 35.19
N VAL A 347 -6.11 -17.26 34.14
CA VAL A 347 -7.30 -16.54 33.64
C VAL A 347 -8.53 -16.66 34.55
N ASN A 348 -8.53 -17.58 35.50
CA ASN A 348 -9.71 -18.03 36.23
C ASN A 348 -9.59 -17.94 37.76
N GLN A 349 -8.59 -17.23 38.29
CA GLN A 349 -8.43 -17.08 39.75
C GLN A 349 -8.41 -15.61 40.14
N VAL A 350 -8.98 -15.34 41.31
CA VAL A 350 -9.06 -14.03 41.94
C VAL A 350 -8.60 -14.16 43.40
N THR A 351 -7.94 -13.13 43.94
CA THR A 351 -7.62 -13.07 45.37
C THR A 351 -8.88 -12.75 46.19
N GLN A 352 -8.78 -12.79 47.52
CA GLN A 352 -9.91 -12.43 48.39
C GLN A 352 -10.32 -10.96 48.26
N GLU A 353 -9.39 -10.11 47.85
CA GLU A 353 -9.56 -8.68 47.59
C GLU A 353 -10.12 -8.41 46.18
N GLY A 354 -10.32 -9.45 45.37
CA GLY A 354 -10.79 -9.32 43.98
C GLY A 354 -9.70 -8.87 43.00
N LEU A 355 -8.42 -9.02 43.35
CA LEU A 355 -7.30 -8.76 42.45
C LEU A 355 -6.91 -10.03 41.67
N PRO A 356 -6.20 -9.90 40.54
CA PRO A 356 -5.63 -11.06 39.85
C PRO A 356 -4.60 -11.77 40.71
N VAL A 357 -4.63 -13.10 40.69
CA VAL A 357 -3.53 -13.93 41.18
C VAL A 357 -2.38 -13.80 40.18
N LEU A 358 -1.15 -13.58 40.67
CA LEU A 358 0.05 -13.53 39.84
C LEU A 358 0.92 -14.75 40.12
N PHE A 359 1.25 -15.51 39.07
CA PHE A 359 2.27 -16.56 39.09
C PHE A 359 3.67 -15.96 38.95
N ILE A 360 3.83 -14.95 38.07
CA ILE A 360 5.08 -14.20 37.90
C ILE A 360 4.79 -12.72 38.15
N GLN A 361 5.59 -12.10 39.01
CA GLN A 361 5.39 -10.72 39.45
C GLN A 361 6.71 -10.08 39.90
N ASP A 362 6.66 -8.79 40.19
CA ASP A 362 7.71 -7.94 40.75
C ASP A 362 8.82 -7.56 39.75
N LEU A 363 9.80 -6.80 40.25
CA LEU A 363 10.96 -6.29 39.55
C LEU A 363 12.18 -6.40 40.48
N PRO A 364 13.14 -7.31 40.23
CA PRO A 364 13.13 -8.33 39.17
C PRO A 364 12.01 -9.37 39.32
N PRO A 365 11.59 -10.04 38.22
CA PRO A 365 10.46 -10.96 38.26
C PRO A 365 10.77 -12.18 39.13
N THR A 366 9.83 -12.51 40.02
CA THR A 366 9.82 -13.70 40.87
C THR A 366 8.66 -14.60 40.49
N SER A 367 8.88 -15.91 40.55
CA SER A 367 7.84 -16.90 40.29
C SER A 367 7.36 -17.56 41.58
N ARG A 368 6.06 -17.79 41.65
CA ARG A 368 5.38 -18.55 42.73
C ARG A 368 5.04 -19.98 42.32
N THR A 369 5.44 -20.39 41.13
CA THR A 369 5.13 -21.68 40.48
C THR A 369 6.41 -22.32 39.95
N ASP A 370 6.30 -23.48 39.28
CA ASP A 370 7.42 -24.11 38.57
C ASP A 370 7.89 -23.37 37.30
N LEU A 371 7.16 -22.36 36.83
CA LEU A 371 7.60 -21.49 35.74
C LEU A 371 8.79 -20.61 36.16
N SER A 372 9.80 -20.47 35.30
CA SER A 372 10.92 -19.53 35.49
C SER A 372 11.13 -18.65 34.27
N VAL A 373 11.65 -17.44 34.49
CA VAL A 373 12.06 -16.52 33.42
C VAL A 373 13.56 -16.33 33.52
N ASP A 374 14.29 -17.00 32.64
CA ASP A 374 15.76 -17.00 32.67
C ASP A 374 16.34 -15.69 32.12
N GLN A 375 15.70 -15.12 31.09
CA GLN A 375 16.10 -13.84 30.48
C GLN A 375 14.89 -12.90 30.36
N PRO A 376 14.68 -12.01 31.35
CA PRO A 376 13.53 -11.10 31.37
C PRO A 376 13.69 -9.81 30.54
N SER A 377 14.82 -9.61 29.85
CA SER A 377 15.06 -8.43 29.00
C SER A 377 14.23 -8.44 27.71
N ILE A 378 13.51 -7.36 27.45
CA ILE A 378 12.61 -7.20 26.30
C ILE A 378 13.13 -6.09 25.37
N TYR A 379 13.84 -6.48 24.31
CA TYR A 379 14.34 -5.55 23.29
C TYR A 379 13.35 -5.31 22.14
N PHE A 380 12.39 -6.22 21.99
CA PHE A 380 11.35 -6.18 20.97
C PHE A 380 10.01 -6.27 21.67
N GLY A 381 9.28 -5.15 21.68
CA GLY A 381 7.99 -5.01 22.30
C GLY A 381 6.99 -4.30 21.39
N GLU A 382 5.78 -4.11 21.88
CA GLU A 382 4.72 -3.37 21.21
C GLU A 382 4.89 -1.85 21.37
N LEU A 383 5.50 -1.40 22.47
CA LEU A 383 5.94 -0.02 22.65
C LEU A 383 7.21 0.19 21.85
N SER A 384 7.07 0.88 20.71
CA SER A 384 8.20 1.12 19.83
C SER A 384 9.06 2.27 20.31
N ASN A 385 10.35 2.00 20.53
CA ASN A 385 11.40 3.01 20.36
C ASN A 385 11.78 3.05 18.88
N ASN A 386 12.02 4.23 18.31
CA ASN A 386 12.40 4.37 16.88
C ASN A 386 13.58 3.47 16.49
N TYR A 387 14.58 3.36 17.38
CA TYR A 387 15.71 2.42 17.31
C TYR A 387 16.45 2.43 18.65
N VAL A 388 17.23 1.37 18.92
CA VAL A 388 18.21 1.31 20.02
C VAL A 388 19.52 0.74 19.49
N VAL A 389 20.64 1.07 20.13
CA VAL A 389 21.97 0.58 19.74
C VAL A 389 22.55 -0.22 20.90
N VAL A 390 22.64 -1.53 20.70
CA VAL A 390 23.19 -2.49 21.67
C VAL A 390 24.65 -2.81 21.36
N ASN A 391 25.33 -3.53 22.26
CA ASN A 391 26.74 -3.93 22.10
C ASN A 391 27.68 -2.72 21.91
N THR A 392 27.49 -1.70 22.75
CA THR A 392 28.35 -0.51 22.77
C THR A 392 29.30 -0.53 23.97
N ASN A 393 30.18 0.48 24.06
CA ASN A 393 31.03 0.66 25.24
C ASN A 393 30.28 1.27 26.44
N THR A 394 29.04 1.72 26.23
CA THR A 394 28.15 2.23 27.27
C THR A 394 27.35 1.07 27.85
N ASP A 395 27.31 0.96 29.18
CA ASP A 395 26.50 -0.06 29.84
C ASP A 395 25.01 0.29 29.73
N GLU A 396 24.20 -0.74 29.48
CA GLU A 396 22.75 -0.64 29.38
C GLU A 396 22.14 -0.71 30.78
N PHE A 397 21.10 0.06 31.02
CA PHE A 397 20.29 -0.04 32.23
C PHE A 397 19.47 -1.34 32.18
N HIS A 398 19.51 -2.12 33.27
CA HIS A 398 18.82 -3.40 33.35
C HIS A 398 17.53 -3.28 34.18
N TYR A 399 17.67 -2.97 35.47
CA TYR A 399 16.54 -2.70 36.38
C TYR A 399 17.03 -1.92 37.62
N PRO A 400 16.12 -1.26 38.37
CA PRO A 400 16.48 -0.55 39.60
C PRO A 400 16.55 -1.50 40.80
N GLU A 401 17.57 -1.34 41.63
CA GLU A 401 17.76 -2.09 42.89
C GLU A 401 17.88 -1.10 44.07
N GLY A 402 16.73 -0.83 44.73
CA GLY A 402 16.67 0.19 45.78
C GLY A 402 16.91 1.60 45.23
N ASP A 403 17.97 2.25 45.72
CA ASP A 403 18.45 3.56 45.25
C ASP A 403 19.52 3.45 44.14
N ASP A 404 20.00 2.23 43.85
CA ASP A 404 21.01 1.94 42.83
C ASP A 404 20.37 1.34 41.56
N ASN A 405 21.15 1.27 40.47
CA ASN A 405 20.73 0.67 39.20
C ASN A 405 21.66 -0.49 38.84
N VAL A 406 21.06 -1.62 38.45
CA VAL A 406 21.80 -2.74 37.86
C VAL A 406 21.98 -2.46 36.38
N SER A 407 23.20 -2.63 35.89
CA SER A 407 23.52 -2.52 34.47
C SER A 407 23.79 -3.89 33.85
N THR A 408 23.58 -3.97 32.55
CA THR A 408 23.88 -5.15 31.75
C THR A 408 24.53 -4.74 30.43
N ARG A 409 24.99 -5.73 29.68
CA ARG A 409 25.36 -5.57 28.28
C ARG A 409 24.64 -6.63 27.48
N TYR A 410 24.14 -6.28 26.32
CA TYR A 410 23.51 -7.24 25.44
C TYR A 410 24.46 -8.39 25.07
N GLU A 411 24.09 -9.61 25.46
CA GLU A 411 24.77 -10.84 25.05
C GLU A 411 23.91 -11.55 24.00
N ALA A 412 24.39 -11.59 22.75
CA ALA A 412 23.71 -12.25 21.66
C ALA A 412 23.94 -13.76 21.73
N THR A 413 23.00 -14.51 22.29
CA THR A 413 23.13 -15.98 22.35
C THR A 413 22.48 -16.68 21.15
N GLU A 414 21.42 -16.14 20.52
CA GLU A 414 20.74 -16.78 19.36
C GLU A 414 20.04 -15.78 18.40
N ALA A 415 20.65 -14.62 18.10
CA ALA A 415 20.21 -13.87 16.92
C ALA A 415 20.84 -14.51 15.68
N SER A 416 20.03 -15.26 14.93
CA SER A 416 20.35 -15.88 13.64
C SER A 416 21.52 -15.23 12.90
N ASN A 417 22.57 -16.01 12.63
CA ASN A 417 23.72 -15.66 11.79
C ASN A 417 23.31 -14.84 10.57
N LEU A 418 23.46 -13.52 10.65
CA LEU A 418 23.52 -12.64 9.50
C LEU A 418 24.98 -12.16 9.42
N GLU A 419 25.81 -12.97 8.78
CA GLU A 419 27.17 -12.57 8.40
C GLU A 419 27.10 -11.48 7.33
N GLY A 420 27.56 -10.26 7.66
CA GLY A 420 27.76 -9.19 6.68
C GLY A 420 27.96 -7.80 7.31
N CYS A 421 28.82 -6.98 6.70
CA CYS A 421 29.18 -5.60 7.10
C CYS A 421 28.03 -4.56 7.07
N PHE A 422 26.77 -4.99 7.10
CA PHE A 422 25.57 -4.14 7.10
C PHE A 422 24.58 -4.53 8.21
N ALA A 423 25.10 -4.91 9.38
CA ALA A 423 24.29 -5.17 10.59
C ALA A 423 23.81 -3.87 11.27
N VAL A 424 23.17 -2.99 10.50
CA VAL A 424 22.21 -2.00 11.02
C VAL A 424 20.89 -2.42 10.40
N CYS A 425 20.22 -3.39 11.00
CA CYS A 425 18.93 -3.88 10.50
C CYS A 425 17.84 -3.61 11.54
N TYR A 426 17.02 -2.62 11.20
CA TYR A 426 15.57 -2.66 11.36
C TYR A 426 15.07 -4.09 11.15
N LEU A 427 14.45 -4.70 12.15
CA LEU A 427 13.67 -5.93 11.99
C LEU A 427 12.50 -5.87 12.98
N ALA A 428 11.31 -5.75 12.39
CA ALA A 428 10.03 -5.80 13.04
C ALA A 428 9.58 -7.25 13.22
N CYS A 429 8.96 -7.52 14.36
CA CYS A 429 8.04 -8.62 14.62
C CYS A 429 8.61 -10.06 14.53
N ALA A 430 8.95 -10.63 15.68
CA ALA A 430 8.79 -12.05 15.95
C ALA A 430 8.74 -12.27 17.45
N SER A 431 7.53 -12.48 17.97
CA SER A 431 7.28 -13.08 19.28
C SER A 431 7.94 -14.46 19.31
N ASN A 432 8.92 -14.64 20.19
CA ASN A 432 9.44 -15.96 20.51
C ASN A 432 8.99 -16.31 21.94
N PRO A 433 8.00 -17.21 22.10
CA PRO A 433 7.58 -17.65 23.42
C PRO A 433 8.72 -18.42 24.09
N MET A 434 8.78 -18.27 25.42
CA MET A 434 9.74 -18.94 26.29
C MET A 434 9.91 -20.42 25.90
N LYS A 435 11.16 -20.86 25.74
CA LYS A 435 11.50 -22.27 25.47
C LYS A 435 10.95 -23.13 26.63
N SER A 436 10.29 -24.22 26.24
CA SER A 436 9.80 -25.32 27.08
C SER A 436 10.86 -25.96 27.97
#